data_AF-H9F3Y5-F1
#
_entry.id   AF-H9F3Y5-F1
#
_cell.length_a   1.000
_cell.length_b   1.000
_cell.length_c   1.000
_cell.angle_alpha   90.00
_cell.angle_beta   90.00
_cell.angle_gamma   90.00
#
_symmetry.space_group_name_H-M   'P 1'
#
loop_
_entity.id
_entity.type
_entity.pdbx_description
1 polymer ?
#
loop_
_entity_poly.entity_id
_entity_poly.type
_entity_poly.pdbx_seq_one_letter_code
_entity_poly.pdbx_strand_id
1 'polypeptide(L)'
;QPAVKAAQNEIWQTFFRGRYLLLLMGLFSIYTGFIYNECFSRATSIFPSGWSVAAMANQSGWSDAFLAQHAMLTLDPNVTGVFLGPYPFGIDPVWSLAANHLSFLNSFKMKMSVILGVVHMAFGVVLGIFNHVHFGQRHRLLLETLPELTFLLGLFGYLVFLVIYKWLCVSAASAASAPSILIHFINMFLFSHSPTNWPLYPRQEVVQATLVVLALAMVPILLLGTPLYLLRRHRPHLRRRPAGRQEEDKAGLLDLPDASVNGWSSDEEKAGGLDDEEEAELVPSEVLMHQAIHTIEFCLGCVSNTASYLRLWALSLAHAQLSEVLWAMVMSIGLGLGREVGVAAVVLVPIFAAFAVMTVAILLVMEGLSAFLHALRLHWVEFQNKFYSGTGYKLSPFTFAATDD
;
A
#
# COMPACT_ATOMS: atom_id res chain seq x y z
N GLN A 1 -18.84 -24.23 29.25
CA GLN A 1 -18.14 -23.09 28.64
C GLN A 1 -17.65 -22.21 29.77
N PRO A 2 -16.34 -21.95 29.94
CA PRO A 2 -15.90 -21.08 31.02
C PRO A 2 -16.32 -19.65 30.65
N ALA A 3 -17.34 -19.16 31.36
CA ALA A 3 -17.76 -17.77 31.33
C ALA A 3 -16.60 -16.93 31.88
N VAL A 4 -16.00 -16.11 31.02
CA VAL A 4 -15.04 -15.08 31.41
C VAL A 4 -15.83 -14.10 32.28
N LYS A 5 -15.54 -14.09 33.58
CA LYS A 5 -16.14 -13.18 34.56
C LYS A 5 -16.10 -11.75 34.01
N ALA A 6 -17.29 -11.16 33.98
CA ALA A 6 -17.59 -9.82 33.50
C ALA A 6 -16.71 -8.77 34.18
N ALA A 7 -16.26 -7.82 33.36
CA ALA A 7 -15.42 -6.66 33.67
C ALA A 7 -14.04 -6.99 34.29
N GLN A 8 -12.94 -6.68 33.57
CA GLN A 8 -11.80 -6.06 34.26
C GLN A 8 -10.77 -5.35 33.40
N ASN A 9 -10.73 -5.49 32.06
CA ASN A 9 -9.90 -4.61 31.22
C ASN A 9 -10.46 -4.53 29.80
N GLU A 10 -10.94 -3.35 29.41
CA GLU A 10 -11.44 -3.05 28.05
C GLU A 10 -10.39 -3.35 26.97
N ILE A 11 -9.12 -3.11 27.32
CA ILE A 11 -7.93 -3.45 26.52
C ILE A 11 -7.86 -4.96 26.28
N TRP A 12 -8.06 -5.79 27.32
CA TRP A 12 -7.99 -7.24 27.20
C TRP A 12 -9.13 -7.81 26.34
N GLN A 13 -10.34 -7.25 26.47
CA GLN A 13 -11.47 -7.63 25.63
C GLN A 13 -11.21 -7.29 24.15
N THR A 14 -10.61 -6.14 23.89
CA THR A 14 -10.23 -5.72 22.53
C THR A 14 -9.22 -6.69 21.91
N PHE A 15 -8.16 -7.05 22.65
CA PHE A 15 -7.18 -8.05 22.19
C PHE A 15 -7.80 -9.44 22.00
N PHE A 16 -8.70 -9.86 22.88
CA PHE A 16 -9.36 -11.16 22.78
C PHE A 16 -10.30 -11.26 21.57
N ARG A 17 -11.00 -10.17 21.23
CA ARG A 17 -11.80 -10.07 20.00
C ARG A 17 -10.89 -10.15 18.75
N GLY A 18 -9.69 -9.57 18.82
CA GLY A 18 -8.68 -9.58 17.74
C GLY A 18 -7.76 -10.79 17.67
N ARG A 19 -7.98 -11.87 18.43
CA ARG A 19 -7.01 -12.98 18.57
C ARG A 19 -6.54 -13.63 17.26
N TYR A 20 -7.44 -13.78 16.28
CA TYR A 20 -7.09 -14.36 14.98
C TYR A 20 -6.25 -13.42 14.12
N LEU A 21 -6.49 -12.11 14.24
CA LEU A 21 -5.70 -11.08 13.59
C LEU A 21 -4.28 -11.06 14.16
N LEU A 22 -4.14 -11.12 15.49
CA LEU A 22 -2.83 -11.22 16.15
C LEU A 22 -2.06 -12.49 15.75
N LEU A 23 -2.76 -13.64 15.66
CA LEU A 23 -2.15 -14.89 15.22
C LEU A 23 -1.62 -14.80 13.79
N LEU A 24 -2.41 -14.22 12.88
CA LEU A 24 -2.02 -14.04 11.48
C LEU A 24 -0.85 -13.05 11.35
N MET A 25 -0.88 -11.95 12.10
CA MET A 25 0.23 -10.99 12.17
C MET A 25 1.52 -11.65 12.67
N GLY A 26 1.44 -12.50 13.71
CA GLY A 26 2.58 -13.24 14.23
C GLY A 26 3.18 -14.19 13.20
N LEU A 27 2.34 -14.97 12.50
CA LEU A 27 2.79 -15.92 11.48
C LEU A 27 3.45 -15.21 10.29
N PHE A 28 2.85 -14.13 9.79
CA PHE A 28 3.46 -13.34 8.71
C PHE A 28 4.71 -12.59 9.16
N SER A 29 4.76 -12.12 10.41
CA SER A 29 5.96 -11.52 10.98
C SER A 29 7.12 -12.52 10.98
N ILE A 30 6.90 -13.76 11.42
CA ILE A 30 7.90 -14.84 11.37
C ILE A 30 8.36 -15.09 9.94
N TYR A 31 7.45 -15.20 8.98
CA TYR A 31 7.78 -15.38 7.57
C TYR A 31 8.64 -14.22 7.03
N THR A 32 8.25 -12.97 7.30
CA THR A 32 9.04 -11.80 6.88
C THR A 32 10.38 -11.67 7.59
N GLY A 33 10.47 -12.09 8.87
CA GLY A 33 11.71 -12.13 9.63
C GLY A 33 12.71 -13.12 9.03
N PHE A 34 12.23 -14.27 8.54
CA PHE A 34 13.06 -15.20 7.77
C PHE A 34 13.50 -14.65 6.41
N ILE A 35 12.62 -13.93 5.69
CA ILE A 35 13.00 -13.26 4.43
C ILE A 35 14.09 -12.21 4.67
N TYR A 36 13.95 -11.40 5.72
CA TYR A 36 14.99 -10.43 6.08
C TYR A 36 16.23 -11.08 6.68
N ASN A 37 16.13 -12.35 7.09
CA ASN A 37 17.15 -13.09 7.81
C ASN A 37 17.63 -12.33 9.06
N GLU A 38 16.67 -11.86 9.86
CA GLU A 38 16.91 -11.10 11.09
C GLU A 38 16.20 -11.80 12.26
N CYS A 39 16.98 -12.33 13.21
CA CYS A 39 16.50 -12.89 14.47
C CYS A 39 17.16 -12.13 15.62
N PHE A 40 16.39 -11.33 16.36
CA PHE A 40 16.91 -10.44 17.43
C PHE A 40 18.15 -9.64 17.00
N SER A 41 18.09 -9.00 15.82
CA SER A 41 19.19 -8.24 15.19
C SER A 41 20.39 -9.06 14.69
N ARG A 42 20.35 -10.39 14.74
CA ARG A 42 21.43 -11.25 14.22
C ARG A 42 20.93 -12.08 13.04
N ALA A 43 21.78 -12.25 12.03
CA ALA A 43 21.48 -13.11 10.90
C ALA A 43 21.73 -14.58 11.24
N THR A 44 20.89 -15.45 10.68
CA THR A 44 21.02 -16.90 10.83
C THR A 44 21.66 -17.49 9.57
N SER A 45 22.70 -18.31 9.75
CA SER A 45 23.35 -19.02 8.64
C SER A 45 22.63 -20.35 8.39
N ILE A 46 21.50 -20.30 7.68
CA ILE A 46 20.72 -21.50 7.33
C ILE A 46 21.33 -22.21 6.12
N PHE A 47 21.69 -21.44 5.08
CA PHE A 47 22.32 -21.92 3.86
C PHE A 47 23.75 -21.36 3.75
N PRO A 48 24.63 -21.98 2.93
CA PRO A 48 25.93 -21.38 2.62
C PRO A 48 25.75 -19.99 2.00
N SER A 49 26.61 -19.03 2.38
CA SER A 49 26.59 -17.68 1.83
C SER A 49 26.94 -17.70 0.34
N GLY A 50 26.29 -16.83 -0.44
CA GLY A 50 26.60 -16.62 -1.86
C GLY A 50 27.92 -15.86 -2.05
N TRP A 51 28.42 -15.23 -0.99
CA TRP A 51 29.71 -14.56 -0.96
C TRP A 51 30.81 -15.45 -0.40
N SER A 52 31.97 -15.44 -1.07
CA SER A 52 33.18 -16.11 -0.58
C SER A 52 34.33 -15.12 -0.37
N VAL A 53 34.77 -15.01 0.88
CA VAL A 53 35.92 -14.17 1.26
C VAL A 53 37.23 -14.85 0.87
N ALA A 54 37.27 -16.18 0.89
CA ALA A 54 38.46 -16.96 0.54
C ALA A 54 38.88 -16.78 -0.93
N ALA A 55 37.93 -16.66 -1.85
CA ALA A 55 38.25 -16.39 -3.25
C ALA A 55 38.89 -15.00 -3.42
N MET A 56 38.43 -14.00 -2.67
CA MET A 56 39.04 -12.67 -2.66
C MET A 56 40.47 -12.77 -2.13
N ALA A 57 40.69 -13.34 -0.94
CA ALA A 57 42.02 -13.47 -0.34
C ALA A 57 43.04 -14.16 -1.26
N ASN A 58 42.60 -15.21 -1.97
CA ASN A 58 43.47 -15.98 -2.89
C ASN A 58 43.73 -15.27 -4.23
N GLN A 59 42.78 -14.49 -4.77
CA GLN A 59 42.89 -13.88 -6.09
C GLN A 59 43.37 -12.42 -6.06
N SER A 60 43.01 -11.65 -5.04
CA SER A 60 43.38 -10.23 -4.90
C SER A 60 44.69 -10.00 -4.15
N GLY A 61 45.40 -11.07 -3.78
CA GLY A 61 46.73 -10.99 -3.15
C GLY A 61 46.74 -10.25 -1.82
N TRP A 62 45.68 -10.40 -1.00
CA TRP A 62 45.64 -9.84 0.35
C TRP A 62 46.74 -10.51 1.19
N SER A 63 47.90 -9.85 1.28
CA SER A 63 48.99 -10.28 2.16
C SER A 63 48.67 -9.98 3.62
N ASP A 64 49.26 -10.73 4.55
CA ASP A 64 49.09 -10.50 5.99
C ASP A 64 49.44 -9.06 6.40
N ALA A 65 50.42 -8.44 5.73
CA ALA A 65 50.78 -7.04 5.93
C ALA A 65 49.70 -6.06 5.45
N PHE A 66 48.99 -6.37 4.36
CA PHE A 66 47.89 -5.56 3.83
C PHE A 66 46.65 -5.63 4.75
N LEU A 67 46.35 -6.82 5.27
CA LEU A 67 45.29 -7.04 6.26
C LEU A 67 45.58 -6.32 7.59
N ALA A 68 46.84 -6.28 8.01
CA ALA A 68 47.24 -5.55 9.21
C ALA A 68 47.11 -4.02 9.07
N GLN A 69 47.22 -3.48 7.85
CA GLN A 69 47.08 -2.04 7.59
C GLN A 69 45.64 -1.59 7.33
N HIS A 70 44.79 -2.43 6.73
CA HIS A 70 43.42 -2.05 6.35
C HIS A 70 42.38 -2.72 7.23
N ALA A 71 41.85 -1.97 8.21
CA ALA A 71 40.81 -2.44 9.12
C ALA A 71 39.43 -2.64 8.44
N MET A 72 39.17 -1.97 7.31
CA MET A 72 37.98 -2.16 6.50
C MET A 72 38.37 -2.55 5.08
N LEU A 73 37.80 -3.66 4.61
CA LEU A 73 38.05 -4.20 3.28
C LEU A 73 36.74 -4.31 2.50
N THR A 74 36.79 -4.01 1.22
CA THR A 74 35.66 -4.15 0.29
C THR A 74 35.82 -5.40 -0.53
N LEU A 75 34.76 -6.21 -0.59
CA LEU A 75 34.69 -7.36 -1.51
C LEU A 75 34.26 -6.86 -2.88
N ASP A 76 35.07 -7.12 -3.90
CA ASP A 76 34.72 -6.77 -5.29
C ASP A 76 33.89 -7.90 -5.93
N PRO A 77 32.62 -7.66 -6.28
CA PRO A 77 31.78 -8.67 -6.93
C PRO A 77 32.22 -9.04 -8.36
N ASN A 78 33.11 -8.26 -9.00
CA ASN A 78 33.59 -8.55 -10.34
C ASN A 78 34.70 -9.62 -10.37
N VAL A 79 35.30 -9.94 -9.21
CA VAL A 79 36.35 -10.95 -9.09
C VAL A 79 35.73 -12.35 -9.10
N THR A 80 36.31 -13.26 -9.89
CA THR A 80 35.76 -14.59 -10.14
C THR A 80 35.66 -15.43 -8.85
N GLY A 81 34.46 -15.89 -8.52
CA GLY A 81 34.21 -16.74 -7.34
C GLY A 81 33.97 -15.97 -6.04
N VAL A 82 34.09 -14.63 -6.01
CA VAL A 82 33.70 -13.83 -4.83
C VAL A 82 32.19 -13.84 -4.65
N PHE A 83 31.43 -13.79 -5.75
CA PHE A 83 29.98 -13.97 -5.77
C PHE A 83 29.63 -15.24 -6.55
N LEU A 84 29.22 -16.30 -5.85
CA LEU A 84 28.85 -17.59 -6.44
C LEU A 84 27.39 -17.64 -6.91
N GLY A 85 26.54 -16.73 -6.40
CA GLY A 85 25.13 -16.65 -6.76
C GLY A 85 24.25 -16.06 -5.67
N PRO A 86 22.97 -15.81 -5.96
CA PRO A 86 22.02 -15.31 -4.98
C PRO A 86 21.75 -16.34 -3.88
N TYR A 87 21.52 -15.85 -2.66
CA TYR A 87 21.16 -16.69 -1.54
C TYR A 87 19.79 -17.37 -1.78
N PRO A 88 19.62 -18.68 -1.53
CA PRO A 88 18.42 -19.40 -1.93
C PRO A 88 17.11 -18.89 -1.31
N PHE A 89 17.16 -18.35 -0.08
CA PHE A 89 15.97 -17.89 0.62
C PHE A 89 16.27 -16.72 1.56
N GLY A 90 15.74 -15.54 1.24
CA GLY A 90 15.93 -14.33 2.03
C GLY A 90 17.24 -13.60 1.73
N ILE A 91 17.70 -12.78 2.68
CA ILE A 91 18.91 -11.96 2.56
C ILE A 91 20.13 -12.76 3.06
N ASP A 92 21.25 -12.63 2.34
CA ASP A 92 22.50 -13.30 2.70
C ASP A 92 22.99 -12.86 4.10
N PRO A 93 23.32 -13.79 5.01
CA PRO A 93 23.83 -13.47 6.34
C PRO A 93 25.05 -12.55 6.36
N VAL A 94 25.89 -12.58 5.32
CA VAL A 94 27.12 -11.77 5.22
C VAL A 94 26.82 -10.28 5.35
N TRP A 95 25.64 -9.82 4.91
CA TRP A 95 25.24 -8.43 5.05
C TRP A 95 25.13 -7.98 6.51
N SER A 96 24.80 -8.86 7.46
CA SER A 96 24.74 -8.47 8.88
C SER A 96 26.11 -8.12 9.48
N LEU A 97 27.20 -8.55 8.85
CA LEU A 97 28.57 -8.25 9.25
C LEU A 97 29.15 -7.05 8.51
N ALA A 98 28.49 -6.60 7.44
CA ALA A 98 29.04 -5.60 6.54
C ALA A 98 28.79 -4.17 7.05
N ALA A 99 29.78 -3.30 6.92
CA ALA A 99 29.64 -1.88 7.28
C ALA A 99 28.64 -1.13 6.38
N ASN A 100 28.46 -1.59 5.12
CA ASN A 100 27.56 -0.99 4.14
C ASN A 100 26.16 -1.63 4.10
N HIS A 101 25.81 -2.46 5.09
CA HIS A 101 24.53 -3.17 5.15
C HIS A 101 23.32 -2.22 5.09
N LEU A 102 23.40 -1.07 5.77
CA LEU A 102 22.30 -0.11 5.84
C LEU A 102 21.98 0.48 4.47
N SER A 103 23.00 0.75 3.65
CA SER A 103 22.82 1.28 2.30
C SER A 103 22.11 0.27 1.39
N PHE A 104 22.51 -1.01 1.47
CA PHE A 104 21.86 -2.10 0.75
C PHE A 104 20.40 -2.30 1.20
N LEU A 105 20.17 -2.46 2.50
CA LEU A 105 18.83 -2.69 3.06
C LEU A 105 17.89 -1.51 2.83
N ASN A 106 18.40 -0.28 2.89
CA ASN A 106 17.60 0.91 2.59
C ASN A 106 17.12 0.88 1.13
N SER A 107 18.03 0.66 0.17
CA SER A 107 17.65 0.57 -1.24
C SER A 107 16.65 -0.56 -1.50
N PHE A 108 16.85 -1.72 -0.87
CA PHE A 108 15.95 -2.87 -1.00
C PHE A 108 14.56 -2.60 -0.40
N LYS A 109 14.50 -2.21 0.88
CA LYS A 109 13.22 -1.99 1.59
C LYS A 109 12.42 -0.84 0.98
N MET A 110 13.06 0.23 0.54
CA MET A 110 12.40 1.33 -0.17
C MET A 110 11.78 0.87 -1.49
N LYS A 111 12.49 0.08 -2.30
CA LYS A 111 11.96 -0.43 -3.57
C LYS A 111 10.83 -1.42 -3.34
N MET A 112 10.97 -2.31 -2.36
CA MET A 112 9.93 -3.28 -2.00
C MET A 112 8.65 -2.61 -1.51
N SER A 113 8.74 -1.51 -0.75
CA SER A 113 7.56 -0.78 -0.27
C SER A 113 6.77 -0.14 -1.41
N VAL A 114 7.45 0.41 -2.42
CA VAL A 114 6.81 0.94 -3.63
C VAL A 114 6.13 -0.17 -4.43
N ILE A 115 6.79 -1.32 -4.61
CA ILE A 115 6.19 -2.47 -5.33
C ILE A 115 4.93 -2.96 -4.63
N LEU A 116 5.01 -3.21 -3.31
CA LEU A 116 3.87 -3.64 -2.51
C LEU A 116 2.74 -2.61 -2.54
N GLY A 117 3.06 -1.31 -2.47
CA GLY A 117 2.07 -0.24 -2.54
C GLY A 117 1.32 -0.21 -3.86
N VAL A 118 2.02 -0.23 -4.99
CA VAL A 118 1.40 -0.19 -6.32
C VAL A 118 0.55 -1.43 -6.57
N VAL A 119 1.02 -2.62 -6.18
CA VAL A 119 0.23 -3.87 -6.29
C VAL A 119 -1.02 -3.81 -5.41
N HIS A 120 -0.90 -3.32 -4.16
CA HIS A 120 -2.04 -3.22 -3.24
C HIS A 120 -3.09 -2.20 -3.73
N MET A 121 -2.67 -1.04 -4.23
CA MET A 121 -3.58 -0.04 -4.81
C MET A 121 -4.22 -0.54 -6.11
N ALA A 122 -3.45 -1.19 -6.99
CA ALA A 122 -3.98 -1.76 -8.23
C ALA A 122 -5.03 -2.84 -7.93
N PHE A 123 -4.79 -3.68 -6.92
CA PHE A 123 -5.78 -4.64 -6.44
C PHE A 123 -7.07 -3.96 -5.96
N GLY A 124 -6.97 -2.83 -5.24
CA GLY A 124 -8.13 -2.03 -4.83
C GLY A 124 -8.97 -1.53 -6.00
N VAL A 125 -8.34 -0.99 -7.04
CA VAL A 125 -9.03 -0.54 -8.28
C VAL A 125 -9.68 -1.73 -9.01
N VAL A 126 -9.04 -2.90 -9.03
CA VAL A 126 -9.62 -4.12 -9.60
C VAL A 126 -10.86 -4.58 -8.83
N LEU A 127 -10.90 -4.45 -7.50
CA LEU A 127 -12.12 -4.70 -6.73
C LEU A 127 -13.25 -3.72 -7.08
N GLY A 128 -12.91 -2.46 -7.39
CA GLY A 128 -13.85 -1.48 -7.93
C GLY A 128 -14.51 -1.94 -9.23
N ILE A 129 -13.75 -2.59 -10.12
CA ILE A 129 -14.28 -3.17 -11.38
C ILE A 129 -15.38 -4.21 -11.08
N PHE A 130 -15.15 -5.12 -10.13
CA PHE A 130 -16.15 -6.12 -9.75
C PHE A 130 -17.43 -5.46 -9.20
N ASN A 131 -17.28 -4.36 -8.46
CA ASN A 131 -18.41 -3.62 -7.92
C ASN A 131 -19.30 -3.01 -9.03
N HIS A 132 -18.68 -2.35 -10.02
CA HIS A 132 -19.43 -1.78 -11.16
C HIS A 132 -20.09 -2.84 -12.04
N VAL A 133 -19.46 -4.02 -12.16
CA VAL A 133 -20.04 -5.18 -12.87
C VAL A 133 -21.26 -5.71 -12.13
N HIS A 134 -21.18 -5.88 -10.80
CA HIS A 134 -22.29 -6.36 -9.97
C HIS A 134 -23.51 -5.42 -10.03
N PHE A 135 -23.28 -4.11 -9.98
CA PHE A 135 -24.35 -3.10 -10.09
C PHE A 135 -24.80 -2.80 -11.53
N GLY A 136 -24.25 -3.48 -12.55
CA GLY A 136 -24.67 -3.33 -13.95
C GLY A 136 -24.33 -1.99 -14.61
N GLN A 137 -23.47 -1.17 -14.00
CA GLN A 137 -23.16 0.19 -14.47
C GLN A 137 -22.02 0.21 -15.50
N ARG A 138 -22.28 -0.31 -16.71
CA ARG A 138 -21.26 -0.46 -17.78
C ARG A 138 -20.58 0.84 -18.22
N HIS A 139 -21.26 1.98 -18.10
CA HIS A 139 -20.70 3.27 -18.50
C HIS A 139 -19.56 3.72 -17.57
N ARG A 140 -19.70 3.49 -16.24
CA ARG A 140 -18.66 3.81 -15.25
C ARG A 140 -17.44 2.91 -15.41
N LEU A 141 -17.65 1.64 -15.78
CA LEU A 141 -16.54 0.74 -16.10
C LEU A 141 -15.60 1.34 -17.17
N LEU A 142 -16.14 1.82 -18.28
CA LEU A 142 -15.30 2.37 -19.37
C LEU A 142 -14.79 3.80 -19.12
N LEU A 143 -15.59 4.64 -18.46
CA LEU A 143 -15.28 6.07 -18.32
C LEU A 143 -14.58 6.44 -17.00
N GLU A 144 -14.61 5.56 -16.01
CA GLU A 144 -14.03 5.77 -14.68
C GLU A 144 -12.88 4.77 -14.44
N THR A 145 -13.16 3.47 -14.44
CA THR A 145 -12.14 2.47 -14.06
C THR A 145 -11.01 2.33 -15.07
N LEU A 146 -11.28 2.50 -16.37
CA LEU A 146 -10.24 2.38 -17.41
C LEU A 146 -9.26 3.56 -17.37
N PRO A 147 -9.70 4.83 -17.32
CA PRO A 147 -8.80 5.96 -17.05
C PRO A 147 -8.02 5.82 -15.74
N GLU A 148 -8.65 5.39 -14.65
CA GLU A 148 -7.98 5.22 -13.36
C GLU A 148 -6.88 4.15 -13.40
N LEU A 149 -7.19 2.97 -13.95
CA LEU A 149 -6.26 1.87 -14.05
C LEU A 149 -5.09 2.19 -14.99
N THR A 150 -5.38 2.82 -16.14
CA THR A 150 -4.34 3.21 -17.11
C THR A 150 -3.45 4.32 -16.56
N PHE A 151 -3.99 5.28 -15.81
CA PHE A 151 -3.19 6.30 -15.13
C PHE A 151 -2.27 5.70 -14.06
N LEU A 152 -2.81 4.85 -13.17
CA LEU A 152 -2.03 4.19 -12.12
C LEU A 152 -0.93 3.28 -12.67
N LEU A 153 -1.28 2.37 -13.59
CA LEU A 153 -0.32 1.44 -14.17
C LEU A 153 0.66 2.13 -15.12
N GLY A 154 0.22 3.15 -15.85
CA GLY A 154 1.06 3.90 -16.80
C GLY A 154 2.20 4.66 -16.12
N LEU A 155 1.95 5.26 -14.96
CA LEU A 155 2.98 6.00 -14.21
C LEU A 155 3.71 5.12 -13.20
N PHE A 156 2.97 4.55 -12.24
CA PHE A 156 3.56 3.82 -11.11
C PHE A 156 3.78 2.34 -11.40
N GLY A 157 2.94 1.72 -12.25
CA GLY A 157 3.22 0.38 -12.77
C GLY A 157 4.51 0.34 -13.61
N TYR A 158 4.75 1.38 -14.41
CA TYR A 158 6.01 1.53 -15.14
C TYR A 158 7.22 1.75 -14.22
N LEU A 159 7.06 2.49 -13.10
CA LEU A 159 8.10 2.59 -12.09
C LEU A 159 8.46 1.21 -11.49
N VAL A 160 7.46 0.39 -11.18
CA VAL A 160 7.67 -0.99 -10.72
C VAL A 160 8.40 -1.83 -11.78
N PHE A 161 8.01 -1.70 -13.05
CA PHE A 161 8.69 -2.36 -14.16
C PHE A 161 10.17 -1.97 -14.25
N LEU A 162 10.50 -0.68 -14.13
CA LEU A 162 11.90 -0.21 -14.14
C LEU A 162 12.72 -0.78 -12.98
N VAL A 163 12.13 -0.91 -11.78
CA VAL A 163 12.79 -1.51 -10.63
C VAL A 163 13.13 -2.98 -10.88
N ILE A 164 12.15 -3.75 -11.34
CA ILE A 164 12.32 -5.19 -11.63
C ILE A 164 13.31 -5.38 -12.78
N TYR A 165 13.19 -4.60 -13.86
CA TYR A 165 14.11 -4.66 -14.99
C TYR A 165 15.55 -4.33 -14.57
N LYS A 166 15.74 -3.32 -13.71
CA LYS A 166 17.06 -3.01 -13.16
C LYS A 166 17.65 -4.17 -12.36
N TRP A 167 16.83 -4.88 -11.57
CA TRP A 167 17.28 -6.05 -10.81
C TRP A 167 17.68 -7.24 -11.70
N LEU A 168 17.08 -7.39 -12.88
CA LEU A 168 17.37 -8.51 -13.79
C LEU A 168 18.54 -8.26 -14.73
N CYS A 169 18.70 -7.03 -15.23
CA CYS A 169 19.64 -6.73 -16.31
C CYS A 169 20.97 -6.11 -15.85
N VAL A 170 21.02 -5.43 -14.71
CA VAL A 170 22.25 -4.77 -14.24
C VAL A 170 23.08 -5.74 -13.40
N SER A 171 24.23 -6.14 -13.94
CA SER A 171 25.21 -6.98 -13.26
C SER A 171 26.38 -6.15 -12.70
N ALA A 172 27.23 -6.78 -11.88
CA ALA A 172 28.42 -6.16 -11.27
C ALA A 172 29.36 -5.51 -12.31
N ALA A 173 29.49 -6.10 -13.50
CA ALA A 173 30.31 -5.56 -14.59
C ALA A 173 29.80 -4.21 -15.14
N SER A 174 28.50 -3.94 -15.00
CA SER A 174 27.83 -2.71 -15.46
C SER A 174 27.48 -1.74 -14.32
N ALA A 175 28.00 -1.97 -13.11
CA ALA A 175 27.64 -1.20 -11.92
C ALA A 175 28.01 0.29 -12.03
N ALA A 176 29.12 0.61 -12.70
CA ALA A 176 29.58 2.00 -12.89
C ALA A 176 28.64 2.83 -13.78
N SER A 177 27.98 2.18 -14.74
CA SER A 177 27.01 2.83 -15.64
C SER A 177 25.56 2.68 -15.15
N ALA A 178 25.33 2.13 -13.95
CA ALA A 178 23.98 1.82 -13.47
C ALA A 178 23.19 3.11 -13.21
N PRO A 179 22.12 3.40 -13.98
CA PRO A 179 21.44 4.67 -13.87
C PRO A 179 20.55 4.75 -12.62
N SER A 180 20.23 5.97 -12.22
CA SER A 180 19.29 6.21 -11.12
C SER A 180 17.84 6.17 -11.63
N ILE A 181 17.00 5.37 -10.97
CA ILE A 181 15.57 5.22 -11.32
C ILE A 181 14.82 6.53 -11.04
N LEU A 182 15.20 7.23 -9.97
CA LEU A 182 14.58 8.49 -9.57
C LEU A 182 14.75 9.58 -10.65
N ILE A 183 15.96 9.75 -11.22
CA ILE A 183 16.18 10.74 -12.27
C ILE A 183 15.42 10.35 -13.55
N HIS A 184 15.39 9.06 -13.91
CA HIS A 184 14.56 8.59 -15.02
C HIS A 184 13.07 8.88 -14.83
N PHE A 185 12.57 8.77 -13.61
CA PHE A 185 11.18 9.07 -13.27
C PHE A 185 10.89 10.57 -13.33
N ILE A 186 11.81 11.43 -12.86
CA ILE A 186 11.67 12.89 -12.97
C ILE A 186 11.73 13.35 -14.43
N ASN A 187 12.72 12.87 -15.18
CA ASN A 187 12.92 13.22 -16.58
C ASN A 187 11.74 12.79 -17.47
N MET A 188 11.07 11.70 -17.10
CA MET A 188 9.84 11.25 -17.76
C MET A 188 8.74 12.31 -17.70
N PHE A 189 8.54 12.99 -16.57
CA PHE A 189 7.54 14.07 -16.45
C PHE A 189 8.02 15.41 -17.04
N LEU A 190 9.32 15.69 -16.97
CA LEU A 190 9.90 16.94 -17.47
C LEU A 190 10.14 16.92 -18.99
N PHE A 191 9.97 15.77 -19.66
CA PHE A 191 10.36 15.54 -21.05
C PHE A 191 11.80 16.01 -21.34
N SER A 192 12.70 15.78 -20.38
CA SER A 192 14.09 16.25 -20.42
C SER A 192 15.08 15.09 -20.57
N HIS A 193 16.16 15.31 -21.30
CA HIS A 193 17.21 14.33 -21.51
C HIS A 193 18.43 14.66 -20.65
N SER A 194 18.88 13.71 -19.83
CA SER A 194 20.13 13.85 -19.07
C SER A 194 21.24 13.05 -19.77
N PRO A 195 22.28 13.69 -20.32
CA PRO A 195 23.36 13.01 -21.04
C PRO A 195 24.20 12.09 -20.14
N THR A 196 24.11 12.26 -18.82
CA THR A 196 24.81 11.47 -17.81
C THR A 196 24.13 10.15 -17.45
N ASN A 197 22.87 9.93 -17.84
CA ASN A 197 22.14 8.71 -17.50
C ASN A 197 21.90 7.87 -18.76
N TRP A 198 22.54 6.70 -18.83
CA TRP A 198 22.34 5.76 -19.93
C TRP A 198 20.93 5.13 -19.87
N PRO A 199 20.28 4.91 -21.03
CA PRO A 199 18.99 4.25 -21.10
C PRO A 199 19.09 2.78 -20.66
N LEU A 200 18.07 2.31 -19.94
CA LEU A 200 17.97 0.93 -19.43
C LEU A 200 17.70 -0.08 -20.54
N TYR A 201 16.91 0.31 -21.54
CA TYR A 201 16.53 -0.54 -22.67
C TYR A 201 16.42 0.30 -23.96
N PRO A 202 16.59 -0.32 -25.15
CA PRO A 202 16.52 0.40 -26.40
C PRO A 202 15.14 1.05 -26.59
N ARG A 203 15.12 2.32 -27.05
CA ARG A 203 13.90 3.12 -27.29
C ARG A 203 13.07 3.46 -26.04
N GLN A 204 13.69 3.48 -24.86
CA GLN A 204 13.04 3.87 -23.60
C GLN A 204 12.33 5.22 -23.65
N GLU A 205 12.92 6.22 -24.31
CA GLU A 205 12.36 7.58 -24.37
C GLU A 205 10.99 7.61 -25.06
N VAL A 206 10.83 6.84 -26.15
CA VAL A 206 9.56 6.75 -26.88
C VAL A 206 8.49 6.15 -26.00
N VAL A 207 8.81 5.05 -25.30
CA VAL A 207 7.86 4.39 -24.40
C VAL A 207 7.46 5.32 -23.25
N GLN A 208 8.43 5.96 -22.59
CA GLN A 208 8.17 6.92 -21.52
C GLN A 208 7.28 8.09 -21.97
N ALA A 209 7.60 8.70 -23.11
CA ALA A 209 6.80 9.79 -23.66
C ALA A 209 5.36 9.32 -23.98
N THR A 210 5.20 8.15 -24.60
CA THR A 210 3.86 7.61 -24.91
C THR A 210 3.04 7.32 -23.67
N LEU A 211 3.65 6.77 -22.61
CA LEU A 211 2.96 6.47 -21.35
C LEU A 211 2.50 7.75 -20.64
N VAL A 212 3.34 8.79 -20.61
CA VAL A 212 2.96 10.08 -19.99
C VAL A 212 1.87 10.77 -20.78
N VAL A 213 1.97 10.82 -22.11
CA VAL A 213 0.92 11.40 -22.96
C VAL A 213 -0.40 10.65 -22.78
N LEU A 214 -0.35 9.31 -22.72
CA LEU A 214 -1.54 8.49 -22.47
C LEU A 214 -2.13 8.78 -21.08
N ALA A 215 -1.29 8.83 -20.03
CA ALA A 215 -1.74 9.13 -18.67
C ALA A 215 -2.37 10.53 -18.56
N LEU A 216 -1.77 11.54 -19.20
CA LEU A 216 -2.32 12.90 -19.24
C LEU A 216 -3.61 12.99 -20.04
N ALA A 217 -3.74 12.22 -21.14
CA ALA A 217 -4.98 12.16 -21.92
C ALA A 217 -6.14 11.50 -21.14
N MET A 218 -5.85 10.61 -20.20
CA MET A 218 -6.87 9.95 -19.36
C MET A 218 -7.48 10.89 -18.32
N VAL A 219 -6.79 11.96 -17.92
CA VAL A 219 -7.32 12.94 -16.94
C VAL A 219 -8.54 13.70 -17.48
N PRO A 220 -8.52 14.31 -18.70
CA PRO A 220 -9.71 14.89 -19.31
C PRO A 220 -10.83 13.87 -19.57
N ILE A 221 -10.48 12.62 -19.91
CA ILE A 221 -11.46 11.56 -20.17
C ILE A 221 -12.19 11.21 -18.87
N LEU A 222 -11.48 11.10 -17.74
CA LEU A 222 -12.08 10.87 -16.42
C LEU A 222 -12.96 12.06 -15.99
N LEU A 223 -12.51 13.29 -16.24
CA LEU A 223 -13.23 14.51 -15.87
C LEU A 223 -14.53 14.71 -16.65
N LEU A 224 -14.47 14.54 -17.98
CA LEU A 224 -15.56 14.90 -18.88
C LEU A 224 -16.38 13.69 -19.35
N GLY A 225 -15.87 12.48 -19.20
CA GLY A 225 -16.48 11.26 -19.73
C GLY A 225 -17.87 11.00 -19.15
N THR A 226 -17.98 10.92 -17.82
CA THR A 226 -19.24 10.67 -17.14
C THR A 226 -20.27 11.81 -17.29
N PRO A 227 -19.94 13.11 -17.10
CA PRO A 227 -20.93 14.18 -17.27
C PRO A 227 -21.40 14.32 -18.73
N LEU A 228 -20.51 14.14 -19.72
CA LEU A 228 -20.91 14.19 -21.14
C LEU A 228 -21.81 12.99 -21.52
N TYR A 229 -21.54 11.80 -20.98
CA TYR A 229 -22.38 10.64 -21.21
C TYR A 229 -23.80 10.84 -20.63
N LEU A 230 -23.88 11.34 -19.39
CA LEU A 230 -25.16 11.64 -18.74
C LEU A 230 -25.94 12.73 -19.48
N LEU A 231 -25.27 13.82 -19.89
CA LEU A 231 -25.88 14.90 -20.65
C LEU A 231 -26.38 14.44 -22.04
N ARG A 232 -25.64 13.54 -22.72
CA ARG A 232 -26.06 12.96 -24.00
C ARG A 232 -27.28 12.05 -23.84
N ARG A 233 -27.38 11.28 -22.76
CA ARG A 233 -28.54 10.42 -22.48
C ARG A 233 -29.79 11.23 -22.16
N HIS A 234 -29.65 12.42 -21.56
CA HIS A 234 -30.77 13.29 -21.17
C HIS A 234 -31.28 14.20 -22.30
N ARG A 235 -30.44 14.55 -23.29
CA ARG A 235 -30.85 15.35 -24.46
C ARG A 235 -32.07 14.85 -25.25
N PRO A 236 -32.29 13.54 -25.50
CA PRO A 236 -33.50 13.08 -26.18
C PRO A 236 -34.78 13.23 -25.35
N HIS A 237 -34.70 13.28 -24.02
CA HIS A 237 -35.86 13.49 -23.14
C HIS A 237 -36.26 14.97 -23.10
N LEU A 238 -35.27 15.88 -23.03
CA LEU A 238 -35.53 17.33 -23.13
C LEU A 238 -36.14 17.74 -24.48
N ARG A 239 -35.76 17.07 -25.57
CA ARG A 239 -36.33 17.28 -26.92
C ARG A 239 -37.75 16.72 -27.08
N ARG A 240 -38.24 15.89 -26.15
CA ARG A 240 -39.58 15.29 -26.19
C ARG A 240 -40.63 16.07 -25.39
N ARG A 241 -40.27 17.12 -24.64
CA ARG A 241 -41.26 18.12 -24.19
C ARG A 241 -41.65 18.97 -25.40
N PRO A 242 -42.87 18.86 -25.96
CA PRO A 242 -43.30 19.76 -27.00
C PRO A 242 -43.47 21.14 -26.37
N ALA A 243 -42.77 22.12 -26.91
CA ALA A 243 -43.14 23.51 -26.76
C ALA A 243 -44.54 23.68 -27.39
N GLY A 244 -45.58 23.71 -26.57
CA GLY A 244 -46.95 23.87 -27.07
C GLY A 244 -48.07 23.47 -26.11
N ARG A 245 -48.26 24.24 -25.04
CA ARG A 245 -49.60 24.62 -24.60
C ARG A 245 -49.53 26.00 -23.94
N GLN A 246 -49.80 26.96 -24.81
CA GLN A 246 -50.01 28.37 -24.53
C GLN A 246 -51.23 28.53 -23.62
N GLU A 247 -51.21 29.60 -22.85
CA GLU A 247 -52.29 30.15 -22.03
C GLU A 247 -53.64 30.11 -22.76
N GLU A 248 -54.69 29.58 -22.09
CA GLU A 248 -56.11 29.99 -22.16
C GLU A 248 -56.97 28.88 -21.53
N ASP A 249 -57.34 29.05 -20.25
CA ASP A 249 -58.64 28.63 -19.67
C ASP A 249 -58.60 28.81 -18.14
N LYS A 250 -58.69 30.07 -17.71
CA LYS A 250 -59.13 30.43 -16.35
C LYS A 250 -60.14 31.58 -16.45
N ALA A 251 -61.28 31.28 -17.08
CA ALA A 251 -62.47 32.12 -16.99
C ALA A 251 -63.73 31.24 -16.98
N GLY A 252 -64.30 31.05 -15.78
CA GLY A 252 -65.71 30.68 -15.61
C GLY A 252 -66.00 29.23 -15.25
N LEU A 253 -66.16 28.93 -13.95
CA LEU A 253 -67.47 28.59 -13.37
C LEU A 253 -67.39 28.53 -11.83
N LEU A 254 -68.22 29.35 -11.19
CA LEU A 254 -68.60 29.28 -9.77
C LEU A 254 -69.55 28.09 -9.54
N ASP A 255 -69.44 27.35 -8.42
CA ASP A 255 -70.37 27.38 -7.27
C ASP A 255 -70.31 26.11 -6.37
N LEU A 256 -69.90 26.35 -5.11
CA LEU A 256 -70.33 25.81 -3.80
C LEU A 256 -70.28 24.29 -3.41
N PRO A 257 -70.24 24.03 -2.07
CA PRO A 257 -69.61 22.86 -1.44
C PRO A 257 -70.63 21.83 -0.90
N ASP A 258 -70.19 20.61 -0.56
CA ASP A 258 -70.62 19.96 0.69
C ASP A 258 -69.93 18.62 1.01
N ALA A 259 -69.55 18.52 2.29
CA ALA A 259 -69.73 17.40 3.21
C ALA A 259 -69.33 15.93 2.85
N SER A 260 -68.28 15.50 3.57
CA SER A 260 -68.35 14.40 4.56
C SER A 260 -68.13 12.93 4.16
N VAL A 261 -67.08 12.36 4.79
CA VAL A 261 -67.12 11.18 5.70
C VAL A 261 -66.91 9.76 5.14
N ASN A 262 -65.73 9.23 5.51
CA ASN A 262 -65.38 7.88 5.99
C ASN A 262 -65.33 6.64 5.07
N GLY A 263 -64.23 5.87 5.25
CA GLY A 263 -64.28 4.40 5.29
C GLY A 263 -63.08 3.68 4.67
N TRP A 264 -62.20 3.11 5.50
CA TRP A 264 -60.94 2.43 5.17
C TRP A 264 -61.05 1.01 4.55
N SER A 265 -60.01 0.65 3.77
CA SER A 265 -59.36 -0.69 3.57
C SER A 265 -60.14 -1.80 2.82
N SER A 266 -59.57 -2.68 1.99
CA SER A 266 -58.19 -2.99 1.57
C SER A 266 -58.17 -3.69 0.19
N ASP A 267 -56.95 -3.80 -0.36
CA ASP A 267 -56.45 -4.83 -1.29
C ASP A 267 -56.84 -4.80 -2.77
N GLU A 268 -55.92 -4.25 -3.58
CA GLU A 268 -55.25 -4.97 -4.68
C GLU A 268 -54.09 -4.10 -5.22
N GLU A 269 -52.89 -4.22 -4.63
CA GLU A 269 -51.66 -3.68 -5.23
C GLU A 269 -51.24 -4.57 -6.41
N LYS A 270 -51.56 -4.10 -7.61
CA LYS A 270 -51.00 -4.63 -8.86
C LYS A 270 -50.47 -3.49 -9.71
N ALA A 271 -49.14 -3.43 -9.74
CA ALA A 271 -48.31 -3.06 -10.89
C ALA A 271 -48.66 -1.76 -11.64
N GLY A 272 -47.87 -0.72 -11.40
CA GLY A 272 -47.69 0.34 -12.40
C GLY A 272 -47.24 1.67 -11.81
N GLY A 273 -46.00 2.06 -12.14
CA GLY A 273 -45.62 3.46 -12.27
C GLY A 273 -45.42 4.23 -10.96
N LEU A 274 -44.23 4.14 -10.39
CA LEU A 274 -43.64 5.20 -9.57
C LEU A 274 -42.28 5.55 -10.18
N ASP A 275 -42.33 6.08 -11.41
CA ASP A 275 -41.21 6.73 -12.10
C ASP A 275 -41.30 8.27 -11.99
N ASP A 276 -42.12 8.82 -11.07
CA ASP A 276 -42.52 10.24 -11.10
C ASP A 276 -42.11 11.09 -9.87
N GLU A 277 -41.15 10.65 -9.03
CA GLU A 277 -40.70 11.47 -7.87
C GLU A 277 -39.18 11.66 -7.71
N GLU A 278 -38.33 11.29 -8.68
CA GLU A 278 -36.88 11.59 -8.62
C GLU A 278 -36.31 12.29 -9.88
N GLU A 279 -37.13 13.01 -10.65
CA GLU A 279 -36.59 14.05 -11.56
C GLU A 279 -36.24 15.32 -10.76
N ALA A 280 -35.35 15.17 -9.77
CA ALA A 280 -34.53 16.29 -9.34
C ALA A 280 -33.83 16.79 -10.61
N GLU A 281 -34.09 18.03 -10.98
CA GLU A 281 -33.44 18.75 -12.06
C GLU A 281 -31.94 18.51 -11.94
N LEU A 282 -31.40 17.52 -12.69
CA LEU A 282 -30.01 17.10 -12.60
C LEU A 282 -29.18 18.30 -13.04
N VAL A 283 -28.76 19.12 -12.08
CA VAL A 283 -28.05 20.35 -12.38
C VAL A 283 -26.71 19.90 -12.96
N PRO A 284 -26.44 20.12 -14.25
CA PRO A 284 -25.23 19.62 -14.88
C PRO A 284 -23.97 20.18 -14.21
N SER A 285 -24.09 21.32 -13.50
CA SER A 285 -23.04 21.88 -12.66
C SER A 285 -22.71 21.02 -11.42
N GLU A 286 -23.70 20.39 -10.78
CA GLU A 286 -23.46 19.54 -9.60
C GLU A 286 -22.73 18.25 -9.98
N VAL A 287 -23.17 17.59 -11.06
CA VAL A 287 -22.51 16.38 -11.58
C VAL A 287 -21.07 16.68 -12.03
N LEU A 288 -20.87 17.82 -12.70
CA LEU A 288 -19.54 18.24 -13.13
C LEU A 288 -18.64 18.59 -11.94
N MET A 289 -19.16 19.26 -10.91
CA MET A 289 -18.41 19.58 -9.70
C MET A 289 -18.01 18.32 -8.95
N HIS A 290 -18.94 17.37 -8.74
CA HIS A 290 -18.63 16.12 -8.07
C HIS A 290 -17.58 15.29 -8.84
N GLN A 291 -17.71 15.19 -10.17
CA GLN A 291 -16.73 14.50 -11.00
C GLN A 291 -15.36 15.20 -11.01
N ALA A 292 -15.34 16.53 -10.96
CA ALA A 292 -14.10 17.30 -10.87
C ALA A 292 -13.36 17.04 -9.55
N ILE A 293 -14.09 17.03 -8.43
CA ILE A 293 -13.52 16.68 -7.12
C ILE A 293 -12.98 15.25 -7.16
N HIS A 294 -13.76 14.29 -7.67
CA HIS A 294 -13.32 12.89 -7.78
C HIS A 294 -12.04 12.75 -8.62
N THR A 295 -11.97 13.43 -9.78
CA THR A 295 -10.80 13.40 -10.66
C THR A 295 -9.55 14.00 -9.99
N ILE A 296 -9.70 15.12 -9.27
CA ILE A 296 -8.60 15.77 -8.57
C ILE A 296 -8.13 14.91 -7.40
N GLU A 297 -9.06 14.41 -6.59
CA GLU A 297 -8.78 13.52 -5.47
C GLU A 297 -8.08 12.24 -5.94
N PHE A 298 -8.55 11.63 -7.04
CA PHE A 298 -7.92 10.44 -7.59
C PHE A 298 -6.50 10.71 -8.08
N CYS A 299 -6.29 11.76 -8.89
CA CYS A 299 -4.98 12.08 -9.46
C CYS A 299 -3.95 12.44 -8.37
N LEU A 300 -4.30 13.34 -7.46
CA LEU A 300 -3.42 13.74 -6.35
C LEU A 300 -3.25 12.62 -5.32
N GLY A 301 -4.35 11.90 -5.04
CA GLY A 301 -4.37 10.75 -4.15
C GLY A 301 -3.50 9.61 -4.66
N CYS A 302 -3.47 9.34 -5.96
CA CYS A 302 -2.61 8.29 -6.55
C CYS A 302 -1.11 8.56 -6.25
N VAL A 303 -0.67 9.81 -6.41
CA VAL A 303 0.73 10.20 -6.13
C VAL A 303 1.00 10.17 -4.62
N SER A 304 0.12 10.78 -3.83
CA SER A 304 0.26 10.85 -2.37
C SER A 304 0.22 9.47 -1.71
N ASN A 305 -0.70 8.61 -2.13
CA ASN A 305 -0.85 7.26 -1.60
C ASN A 305 0.38 6.41 -1.93
N THR A 306 0.91 6.49 -3.16
CA THR A 306 2.15 5.79 -3.51
C THR A 306 3.32 6.21 -2.63
N ALA A 307 3.48 7.52 -2.37
CA ALA A 307 4.50 8.03 -1.47
C ALA A 307 4.27 7.58 0.00
N SER A 308 3.01 7.52 0.45
CA SER A 308 2.63 7.07 1.80
C SER A 308 3.11 5.64 2.10
N TYR A 309 3.20 4.75 1.09
CA TYR A 309 3.72 3.39 1.27
C TYR A 309 5.21 3.34 1.65
N LEU A 310 5.99 4.41 1.44
CA LEU A 310 7.38 4.50 1.95
C LEU A 310 7.45 4.35 3.48
N ARG A 311 6.32 4.52 4.18
CA ARG A 311 6.20 4.24 5.61
C ARG A 311 6.53 2.79 5.98
N LEU A 312 6.19 1.82 5.12
CA LEU A 312 6.54 0.41 5.35
C LEU A 312 8.06 0.23 5.46
N TRP A 313 8.80 0.94 4.60
CA TRP A 313 10.26 0.96 4.66
C TRP A 313 10.75 1.67 5.93
N ALA A 314 10.29 2.89 6.19
CA ALA A 314 10.75 3.69 7.33
C ALA A 314 10.57 2.95 8.67
N LEU A 315 9.39 2.34 8.87
CA LEU A 315 9.08 1.63 10.09
C LEU A 315 9.86 0.31 10.21
N SER A 316 10.02 -0.44 9.11
CA SER A 316 10.85 -1.66 9.11
C SER A 316 12.32 -1.35 9.37
N LEU A 317 12.82 -0.19 8.92
CA LEU A 317 14.19 0.24 9.19
C LEU A 317 14.35 0.67 10.66
N ALA A 318 13.42 1.47 11.18
CA ALA A 318 13.43 1.89 12.59
C ALA A 318 13.40 0.68 13.53
N HIS A 319 12.54 -0.31 13.27
CA HIS A 319 12.45 -1.53 14.08
C HIS A 319 13.76 -2.34 14.08
N ALA A 320 14.39 -2.51 12.91
CA ALA A 320 15.67 -3.21 12.80
C ALA A 320 16.80 -2.47 13.55
N GLN A 321 16.88 -1.15 13.39
CA GLN A 321 17.90 -0.33 14.05
C GLN A 321 17.71 -0.25 15.58
N LEU A 322 16.47 -0.13 16.05
CA LEU A 322 16.19 -0.16 17.50
C LEU A 322 16.59 -1.52 18.10
N SER A 323 16.30 -2.62 17.39
CA SER A 323 16.71 -3.96 17.80
C SER A 323 18.23 -4.12 17.87
N GLU A 324 18.96 -3.55 16.91
CA GLU A 324 20.43 -3.57 16.87
C GLU A 324 21.04 -2.79 18.03
N VAL A 325 20.55 -1.58 18.29
CA VAL A 325 21.02 -0.76 19.41
C VAL A 325 20.73 -1.44 20.75
N LEU A 326 19.54 -2.04 20.90
CA LEU A 326 19.16 -2.74 22.12
C LEU A 326 20.05 -3.97 22.34
N TRP A 327 20.38 -4.72 21.29
CA TRP A 327 21.34 -5.82 21.38
C TRP A 327 22.75 -5.34 21.74
N ALA A 328 23.25 -4.31 21.06
CA ALA A 328 24.60 -3.78 21.28
C ALA A 328 24.76 -3.22 22.70
N MET A 329 23.82 -2.40 23.16
CA MET A 329 23.93 -1.70 24.45
C MET A 329 23.64 -2.59 25.66
N VAL A 330 22.88 -3.68 25.50
CA VAL A 330 22.49 -4.53 26.64
C VAL A 330 23.20 -5.88 26.60
N MET A 331 23.00 -6.66 25.52
CA MET A 331 23.50 -8.03 25.44
C MET A 331 25.00 -8.09 25.19
N SER A 332 25.54 -7.22 24.34
CA SER A 332 26.97 -7.26 24.01
C SER A 332 27.86 -6.91 25.23
N ILE A 333 27.43 -5.93 26.04
CA ILE A 333 28.10 -5.56 27.29
C ILE A 333 28.03 -6.69 28.31
N GLY A 334 26.87 -7.33 28.46
CA GLY A 334 26.71 -8.48 29.36
C GLY A 334 27.58 -9.67 28.99
N LEU A 335 27.76 -9.93 27.70
CA LEU A 335 28.65 -10.97 27.19
C LEU A 335 30.15 -10.62 27.34
N GLY A 336 30.50 -9.33 27.28
CA GLY A 336 31.89 -8.87 27.43
C GLY A 336 32.43 -8.90 28.86
N LEU A 337 31.56 -8.86 29.88
CA LEU A 337 31.96 -8.79 31.30
C LEU A 337 32.39 -10.15 31.90
N GLY A 338 32.05 -11.27 31.26
CA GLY A 338 32.18 -12.61 31.85
C GLY A 338 33.36 -13.42 31.31
N ARG A 339 34.56 -13.27 31.86
CA ARG A 339 35.70 -14.15 31.51
C ARG A 339 35.85 -15.38 32.41
N GLU A 340 35.11 -15.45 33.52
CA GLU A 340 35.02 -16.62 34.39
C GLU A 340 33.59 -17.20 34.38
N VAL A 341 33.48 -18.49 34.07
CA VAL A 341 32.23 -19.21 33.76
C VAL A 341 31.18 -19.11 34.88
N GLY A 342 31.61 -19.00 36.15
CA GLY A 342 30.71 -18.89 37.31
C GLY A 342 30.14 -17.48 37.54
N VAL A 343 30.97 -16.44 37.45
CA VAL A 343 30.54 -15.04 37.65
C VAL A 343 29.78 -14.53 36.42
N ALA A 344 30.16 -14.99 35.23
CA ALA A 344 29.49 -14.68 33.96
C ALA A 344 28.01 -15.09 33.99
N ALA A 345 27.69 -16.29 34.49
CA ALA A 345 26.31 -16.78 34.54
C ALA A 345 25.44 -15.95 35.50
N VAL A 346 25.97 -15.58 36.67
CA VAL A 346 25.22 -14.82 37.68
C VAL A 346 24.94 -13.39 37.21
N VAL A 347 25.87 -12.77 36.46
CA VAL A 347 25.70 -11.42 35.90
C VAL A 347 24.85 -11.42 34.62
N LEU A 348 24.91 -12.48 33.81
CA LEU A 348 24.17 -12.57 32.55
C LEU A 348 22.65 -12.73 32.76
N VAL A 349 22.22 -13.48 33.78
CA VAL A 349 20.78 -13.71 34.06
C VAL A 349 19.99 -12.40 34.25
N PRO A 350 20.38 -11.45 35.13
CA PRO A 350 19.65 -10.20 35.29
C PRO A 350 19.74 -9.29 34.05
N ILE A 351 20.86 -9.30 33.32
CA ILE A 351 21.02 -8.54 32.07
C ILE A 351 20.08 -9.09 30.99
N PHE A 352 19.99 -10.41 30.85
CA PHE A 352 19.06 -11.05 29.93
C PHE A 352 17.60 -10.79 30.32
N ALA A 353 17.28 -10.82 31.62
CA ALA A 353 15.94 -10.46 32.09
C ALA A 353 15.59 -9.01 31.72
N ALA A 354 16.51 -8.06 31.90
CA ALA A 354 16.32 -6.68 31.48
C ALA A 354 16.15 -6.57 29.95
N PHE A 355 16.98 -7.27 29.16
CA PHE A 355 16.85 -7.34 27.71
C PHE A 355 15.48 -7.87 27.27
N ALA A 356 15.00 -8.94 27.88
CA ALA A 356 13.71 -9.55 27.57
C ALA A 356 12.55 -8.59 27.89
N VAL A 357 12.57 -7.93 29.05
CA VAL A 357 11.52 -6.96 29.44
C VAL A 357 11.51 -5.77 28.49
N MET A 358 12.67 -5.21 28.14
CA MET A 358 12.75 -4.10 27.19
C MET A 358 12.31 -4.50 25.79
N THR A 359 12.65 -5.70 25.33
CA THR A 359 12.21 -6.23 24.04
C THR A 359 10.68 -6.38 24.00
N VAL A 360 10.06 -6.92 25.05
CA VAL A 360 8.60 -7.05 25.11
C VAL A 360 7.93 -5.67 25.16
N ALA A 361 8.38 -4.78 26.03
CA ALA A 361 7.74 -3.48 26.21
C ALA A 361 7.92 -2.55 24.99
N ILE A 362 9.15 -2.41 24.49
CA ILE A 362 9.48 -1.43 23.45
C ILE A 362 9.23 -2.03 22.05
N LEU A 363 9.89 -3.15 21.73
CA LEU A 363 9.89 -3.71 20.37
C LEU A 363 8.59 -4.43 20.02
N LEU A 364 7.99 -5.18 20.95
CA LEU A 364 6.76 -5.93 20.68
C LEU A 364 5.48 -5.13 20.91
N VAL A 365 5.37 -4.42 22.05
CA VAL A 365 4.13 -3.68 22.37
C VAL A 365 4.08 -2.30 21.71
N MET A 366 5.03 -1.40 22.00
CA MET A 366 4.95 -0.03 21.49
C MET A 366 5.16 0.05 19.97
N GLU A 367 6.26 -0.50 19.47
CA GLU A 367 6.55 -0.52 18.03
C GLU A 367 5.55 -1.38 17.25
N GLY A 368 5.14 -2.54 17.81
CA GLY A 368 4.13 -3.40 17.19
C GLY A 368 2.76 -2.71 17.04
N LEU A 369 2.33 -1.94 18.05
CA LEU A 369 1.10 -1.15 17.97
C LEU A 369 1.21 -0.02 16.93
N SER A 370 2.35 0.68 16.88
CA SER A 370 2.63 1.69 15.87
C SER A 370 2.54 1.12 14.45
N ALA A 371 3.16 -0.04 14.22
CA ALA A 371 3.08 -0.78 12.95
C ALA A 371 1.67 -1.19 12.58
N PHE A 372 0.90 -1.68 13.56
CA PHE A 372 -0.49 -2.03 13.35
C PHE A 372 -1.34 -0.82 12.92
N LEU A 373 -1.22 0.33 13.60
CA LEU A 373 -1.98 1.54 13.25
C LEU A 373 -1.62 2.08 11.87
N HIS A 374 -0.34 2.01 11.50
CA HIS A 374 0.11 2.39 10.17
C HIS A 374 -0.38 1.44 9.08
N ALA A 375 -0.43 0.13 9.36
CA ALA A 375 -1.04 -0.83 8.45
C ALA A 375 -2.55 -0.60 8.32
N LEU A 376 -3.27 -0.33 9.41
CA LEU A 376 -4.70 -0.03 9.40
C LEU A 376 -4.97 1.23 8.56
N ARG A 377 -4.17 2.28 8.74
CA ARG A 377 -4.27 3.49 7.91
C ARG A 377 -4.16 3.17 6.42
N LEU A 378 -3.15 2.38 6.02
CA LEU A 378 -2.97 1.95 4.63
C LEU A 378 -4.21 1.23 4.06
N HIS A 379 -4.94 0.49 4.89
CA HIS A 379 -6.18 -0.15 4.46
C HIS A 379 -7.34 0.85 4.36
N TRP A 380 -7.45 1.77 5.31
CA TRP A 380 -8.55 2.72 5.36
C TRP A 380 -8.46 3.79 4.28
N VAL A 381 -7.32 4.48 4.18
CA VAL A 381 -7.18 5.66 3.33
C VAL A 381 -6.71 5.26 1.93
N GLU A 382 -5.74 4.34 1.82
CA GLU A 382 -5.13 4.02 0.54
C GLU A 382 -5.87 2.88 -0.21
N PHE A 383 -6.39 1.86 0.48
CA PHE A 383 -7.06 0.71 -0.14
C PHE A 383 -8.58 0.90 -0.29
N GLN A 384 -9.30 1.20 0.81
CA GLN A 384 -10.77 1.32 0.79
C GLN A 384 -11.27 2.49 -0.05
N ASN A 385 -10.51 3.60 -0.12
CA ASN A 385 -10.89 4.78 -0.93
C ASN A 385 -10.99 4.48 -2.44
N LYS A 386 -10.61 3.28 -2.91
CA LYS A 386 -10.70 2.87 -4.32
C LYS A 386 -11.98 2.16 -4.72
N PHE A 387 -12.73 1.59 -3.77
CA PHE A 387 -13.92 0.79 -4.10
C PHE A 387 -15.05 0.90 -3.08
N TYR A 388 -14.76 1.35 -1.86
CA TYR A 388 -15.70 1.38 -0.77
C TYR A 388 -16.26 2.79 -0.55
N SER A 389 -17.51 3.03 -0.97
CA SER A 389 -18.17 4.34 -0.85
C SER A 389 -18.83 4.59 0.53
N GLY A 390 -18.96 3.58 1.38
CA GLY A 390 -19.37 3.75 2.78
C GLY A 390 -20.81 4.23 3.06
N THR A 391 -21.72 4.19 2.09
CA THR A 391 -23.08 4.76 2.21
C THR A 391 -24.13 3.84 2.88
N GLY A 392 -23.71 2.73 3.51
CA GLY A 392 -24.61 1.73 4.09
C GLY A 392 -24.92 1.97 5.57
N TYR A 393 -26.05 1.43 6.04
CA TYR A 393 -26.36 1.33 7.46
C TYR A 393 -25.97 -0.06 8.00
N LYS A 394 -25.50 -0.10 9.25
CA LYS A 394 -25.22 -1.37 9.91
C LYS A 394 -26.53 -2.10 10.15
N LEU A 395 -26.66 -3.33 9.64
CA LEU A 395 -27.81 -4.18 9.93
C LEU A 395 -27.79 -4.57 11.40
N SER A 396 -28.68 -3.98 12.19
CA SER A 396 -29.00 -4.39 13.56
C SER A 396 -30.38 -5.05 13.58
N PRO A 397 -30.46 -6.38 13.37
CA PRO A 397 -31.75 -7.07 13.45
C PRO A 397 -32.26 -7.02 14.89
N PHE A 398 -33.58 -7.04 15.06
CA PHE A 398 -34.17 -7.19 16.38
C PHE A 398 -33.82 -8.59 16.93
N THR A 399 -32.99 -8.63 17.98
CA THR A 399 -32.55 -9.87 18.62
C THR A 399 -32.79 -9.79 20.13
N PHE A 400 -33.32 -10.87 20.71
CA PHE A 400 -33.42 -11.06 22.16
C PHE A 400 -32.05 -11.40 22.80
N ALA A 401 -30.99 -10.70 22.41
CA ALA A 401 -29.71 -10.84 23.08
C ALA A 401 -29.85 -10.24 24.48
N ALA A 402 -29.58 -11.05 25.52
CA ALA A 402 -29.56 -10.58 26.89
C ALA A 402 -28.56 -9.43 27.00
N THR A 403 -29.04 -8.24 27.35
CA THR A 403 -28.21 -7.15 27.83
C THR A 403 -27.55 -7.62 29.11
N ASP A 404 -26.26 -7.97 29.02
CA ASP A 404 -25.39 -8.11 30.18
C ASP A 404 -25.16 -6.69 30.73
N ASP A 405 -25.94 -6.32 31.74
CA ASP A 405 -25.68 -5.15 32.61
C ASP A 405 -24.39 -5.35 33.44
#